data_AF-H3C5D4-F1
#
_entry.id   AF-H3C5D4-F1
#
_cell.length_a   1.000
_cell.length_b   1.000
_cell.length_c   1.000
_cell.angle_alpha   90.00
_cell.angle_beta   90.00
_cell.angle_gamma   90.00
#
_symmetry.space_group_name_H-M   'P 1'
#
loop_
_entity.id
_entity.type
_entity.pdbx_description
1 polymer ?
#
loop_
_entity_poly.entity_id
_entity_poly.type
_entity_poly.pdbx_seq_one_letter_code
_entity_poly.pdbx_strand_id
1 'polypeptide(L)'
;LVNAYSYSLEQQILQRGSSLVCRDEDLCTQVDQLLRDGDARETHCLGLDPLLEMEESLKASAADSGRAEARGGLQGLAKAFEVVEQAAINLYLGPWRKEYQFVKMYSGTFTHFIKPVLSESQVERLFGLLGYQLSSRHQQLRLQPSRVGRASPDDLLRLACAFFLARRECRLLLAALGKRAGESQWELGVVRERKKGNSLQVTLDNAKRKLDVSEPLFEGEEEVDLYT
;
A
#
# COMPACT_ATOMS: atom_id res chain seq x y z
N LEU A 1 1.09 -0.89 19.09
CA LEU A 1 0.67 -1.54 17.84
C LEU A 1 1.50 -2.79 17.51
N VAL A 2 2.82 -2.69 17.34
CA VAL A 2 3.68 -3.85 16.97
C VAL A 2 3.49 -5.05 17.90
N ASN A 3 3.42 -4.82 19.22
CA ASN A 3 3.15 -5.91 20.19
C ASN A 3 1.79 -6.59 19.99
N ALA A 4 0.74 -5.82 19.67
CA ALA A 4 -0.59 -6.37 19.39
C ALA A 4 -0.58 -7.18 18.08
N TYR A 5 0.15 -6.71 17.07
CA TYR A 5 0.38 -7.46 15.83
C TYR A 5 1.16 -8.76 16.07
N SER A 6 2.23 -8.71 16.87
CA SER A 6 3.00 -9.91 17.27
C SER A 6 2.10 -10.93 17.96
N TYR A 7 1.34 -10.48 18.96
CA TYR A 7 0.43 -11.34 19.69
C TYR A 7 -0.61 -11.98 18.76
N SER A 8 -1.22 -11.20 17.87
CA SER A 8 -2.18 -11.73 16.89
C SER A 8 -1.53 -12.77 15.95
N LEU A 9 -0.31 -12.51 15.46
CA LEU A 9 0.45 -13.45 14.63
C LEU A 9 0.77 -14.75 15.40
N GLU A 10 1.22 -14.65 16.64
CA GLU A 10 1.51 -15.79 17.51
C GLU A 10 0.25 -16.65 17.75
N GLN A 11 -0.88 -16.02 18.09
CA GLN A 11 -2.14 -16.72 18.27
C GLN A 11 -2.59 -17.42 16.99
N GLN A 12 -2.44 -16.77 15.83
CA GLN A 12 -2.78 -17.38 14.55
C GLN A 12 -1.92 -18.62 14.26
N ILE A 13 -0.62 -18.56 14.56
CA ILE A 13 0.30 -19.69 14.37
C ILE A 13 -0.05 -20.83 15.33
N LEU A 14 -0.23 -20.53 16.61
CA LEU A 14 -0.48 -21.54 17.65
C LEU A 14 -1.85 -22.21 17.52
N GLN A 15 -2.90 -21.43 17.21
CA GLN A 15 -4.27 -21.94 17.19
C GLN A 15 -4.68 -22.50 15.82
N ARG A 16 -4.19 -21.89 14.72
CA ARG A 16 -4.63 -22.21 13.36
C ARG A 16 -3.55 -22.82 12.49
N GLY A 17 -2.32 -22.93 12.98
CA GLY A 17 -1.18 -23.43 12.20
C GLY A 17 -0.86 -22.57 10.97
N SER A 18 -1.24 -21.30 10.98
CA SER A 18 -1.19 -20.41 9.81
C SER A 18 -0.23 -19.25 10.04
N SER A 19 0.76 -19.11 9.16
CA SER A 19 1.70 -17.99 9.12
C SER A 19 1.34 -16.96 8.03
N LEU A 20 0.06 -16.86 7.68
CA LEU A 20 -0.41 -15.89 6.70
C LEU A 20 -0.49 -14.48 7.30
N VAL A 21 -0.54 -13.47 6.43
CA VAL A 21 -0.82 -12.07 6.80
C VAL A 21 -1.98 -11.93 7.79
N CYS A 22 -1.90 -10.91 8.66
CA CYS A 22 -2.89 -10.73 9.73
C CYS A 22 -4.31 -10.55 9.16
N ARG A 23 -5.25 -11.33 9.69
CA ARG A 23 -6.71 -11.26 9.41
C ARG A 23 -7.55 -11.27 10.68
N ASP A 24 -6.93 -10.91 11.80
CA ASP A 24 -7.61 -10.74 13.07
C ASP A 24 -8.54 -9.52 12.98
N GLU A 25 -9.84 -9.77 13.12
CA GLU A 25 -10.89 -8.75 12.94
C GLU A 25 -10.86 -7.71 14.06
N ASP A 26 -10.48 -8.09 15.29
CA ASP A 26 -10.40 -7.18 16.43
C ASP A 26 -9.23 -6.22 16.23
N LEU A 27 -8.05 -6.76 15.87
CA LEU A 27 -6.88 -5.94 15.54
C LEU A 27 -7.13 -5.06 14.31
N CYS A 28 -7.80 -5.60 13.27
CA CYS A 28 -8.17 -4.81 12.09
C CYS A 28 -9.09 -3.64 12.46
N THR A 29 -10.10 -3.88 13.31
CA THR A 29 -11.03 -2.85 13.76
C THR A 29 -10.32 -1.78 14.58
N GLN A 30 -9.46 -2.21 15.50
CA GLN A 30 -8.66 -1.29 16.32
C GLN A 30 -7.76 -0.40 15.45
N VAL A 31 -7.08 -0.99 14.46
CA VAL A 31 -6.22 -0.24 13.54
C VAL A 31 -7.01 0.69 12.65
N ASP A 32 -8.16 0.26 12.14
CA ASP A 32 -9.01 1.14 11.33
C ASP A 32 -9.48 2.36 12.11
N GLN A 33 -9.86 2.20 13.38
CA GLN A 33 -10.21 3.32 14.26
C GLN A 33 -9.02 4.26 14.47
N LEU A 34 -7.85 3.70 14.78
CA LEU A 34 -6.63 4.47 14.98
C LEU A 34 -6.25 5.26 13.72
N LEU A 35 -6.36 4.65 12.54
CA LEU A 35 -6.13 5.33 11.27
C LEU A 35 -7.18 6.43 11.04
N ARG A 36 -8.47 6.17 11.27
CA ARG A 36 -9.54 7.16 11.04
C ARG A 36 -9.29 8.47 11.80
N ASP A 37 -8.95 8.35 13.07
CA ASP A 37 -8.91 9.49 13.99
C ASP A 37 -7.52 10.10 14.14
N GLY A 38 -6.46 9.30 13.94
CA GLY A 38 -5.07 9.70 14.17
C GLY A 38 -4.43 10.50 13.04
N ASP A 39 -3.31 11.15 13.37
CA ASP A 39 -2.38 11.72 12.39
C ASP A 39 -1.72 10.56 11.63
N ALA A 40 -1.88 10.56 10.30
CA ALA A 40 -1.37 9.51 9.46
C ALA A 40 0.18 9.42 9.47
N ARG A 41 0.89 10.53 9.67
CA ARG A 41 2.37 10.56 9.76
C ARG A 41 2.85 9.87 11.03
N GLU A 42 2.17 10.13 12.14
CA GLU A 42 2.48 9.48 13.41
C GLU A 42 2.10 8.00 13.37
N THR A 43 0.95 7.68 12.77
CA THR A 43 0.46 6.30 12.70
C THR A 43 1.39 5.40 11.87
N HIS A 44 1.96 5.93 10.79
CA HIS A 44 2.83 5.17 9.89
C HIS A 44 4.32 5.21 10.27
N CYS A 45 4.69 5.60 11.49
CA CYS A 45 6.09 5.76 11.91
C CYS A 45 6.87 4.45 12.17
N LEU A 46 6.71 3.43 11.34
CA LEU A 46 7.31 2.09 11.50
C LEU A 46 8.43 1.77 10.50
N GLY A 47 9.13 2.80 9.99
CA GLY A 47 10.25 2.65 9.05
C GLY A 47 9.84 2.52 7.57
N LEU A 48 8.57 2.77 7.26
CA LEU A 48 8.02 2.88 5.92
C LEU A 48 7.15 4.15 5.87
N ASP A 49 7.24 4.95 4.80
CA ASP A 49 6.24 5.98 4.50
C ASP A 49 5.30 5.42 3.42
N PRO A 50 4.18 4.76 3.81
CA PRO A 50 3.31 4.12 2.84
C PRO A 50 2.54 5.14 2.01
N LEU A 51 2.27 6.33 2.54
CA LEU A 51 1.55 7.37 1.82
C LEU A 51 2.40 7.97 0.70
N LEU A 52 3.72 8.07 0.89
CA LEU A 52 4.65 8.42 -0.19
C LEU A 52 4.63 7.38 -1.31
N GLU A 53 4.69 6.09 -0.96
CA GLU A 53 4.65 5.01 -1.95
C GLU A 53 3.31 4.96 -2.70
N MET A 54 2.19 5.14 -2.00
CA MET A 54 0.86 5.25 -2.62
C MET A 54 0.81 6.45 -3.58
N GLU A 55 1.31 7.62 -3.18
CA GLU A 55 1.29 8.81 -4.03
C GLU A 55 2.13 8.62 -5.31
N GLU A 56 3.32 8.04 -5.20
CA GLU A 56 4.19 7.75 -6.35
C GLU A 56 3.51 6.80 -7.34
N SER A 57 2.93 5.71 -6.83
CA SER A 57 2.20 4.72 -7.64
C SER A 57 0.97 5.32 -8.33
N LEU A 58 0.17 6.10 -7.60
CA LEU A 58 -1.04 6.72 -8.13
C LEU A 58 -0.73 7.81 -9.17
N LYS A 59 0.35 8.59 -8.98
CA LYS A 59 0.84 9.54 -9.99
C LYS A 59 1.26 8.84 -11.27
N ALA A 60 2.01 7.75 -11.16
CA ALA A 60 2.45 6.99 -12.32
C ALA A 60 1.26 6.40 -13.08
N SER A 61 0.25 5.88 -12.36
CA SER A 61 -0.98 5.37 -12.97
C SER A 61 -1.81 6.47 -13.65
N ALA A 62 -1.88 7.67 -13.08
CA ALA A 62 -2.62 8.79 -13.66
C ALA A 62 -1.96 9.36 -14.93
N ALA A 63 -0.65 9.20 -15.09
CA ALA A 63 0.09 9.65 -16.28
C ALA A 63 0.04 8.65 -17.45
N ASP A 64 -0.24 7.38 -17.17
CA ASP A 64 -0.20 6.28 -18.15
C ASP A 64 -1.63 5.85 -18.50
N SER A 65 -2.31 6.65 -19.34
CA SER A 65 -3.70 6.44 -19.79
C SER A 65 -3.92 5.15 -20.62
N GLY A 66 -2.86 4.36 -20.86
CA GLY A 66 -2.90 3.13 -21.66
C GLY A 66 -2.82 1.81 -20.86
N ARG A 67 -2.64 1.83 -19.53
CA ARG A 67 -2.62 0.60 -18.72
C ARG A 67 -4.02 0.26 -18.21
N ALA A 68 -4.57 -0.84 -18.73
CA ALA A 68 -5.87 -1.43 -18.39
C ALA A 68 -6.35 -1.11 -16.96
N GLU A 69 -7.45 -0.36 -16.90
CA GLU A 69 -8.10 0.28 -15.75
C GLU A 69 -8.52 -0.68 -14.60
N ALA A 70 -8.32 -1.99 -14.74
CA ALA A 70 -8.95 -2.98 -13.86
C ALA A 70 -8.13 -3.37 -12.62
N ARG A 71 -6.85 -2.99 -12.49
CA ARG A 71 -5.98 -3.42 -11.37
C ARG A 71 -5.00 -2.35 -10.84
N GLY A 72 -5.12 -1.12 -11.32
CA GLY A 72 -4.39 0.04 -10.79
C GLY A 72 -5.00 0.55 -9.48
N GLY A 73 -4.37 1.58 -8.90
CA GLY A 73 -4.97 2.29 -7.77
C GLY A 73 -4.73 1.69 -6.38
N LEU A 74 -5.46 2.20 -5.40
CA LEU A 74 -5.37 1.82 -3.99
C LEU A 74 -5.70 0.34 -3.75
N GLN A 75 -6.56 -0.27 -4.56
CA GLN A 75 -6.91 -1.68 -4.42
C GLN A 75 -5.73 -2.59 -4.78
N GLY A 76 -5.07 -2.29 -5.90
CA GLY A 76 -3.85 -2.99 -6.30
C GLY A 76 -2.73 -2.76 -5.29
N LEU A 77 -2.55 -1.53 -4.80
CA LEU A 77 -1.57 -1.21 -3.74
C LEU A 77 -1.84 -1.98 -2.44
N ALA A 78 -3.10 -2.11 -2.01
CA ALA A 78 -3.46 -2.92 -0.84
C ALA A 78 -3.00 -4.37 -1.00
N LYS A 79 -3.11 -4.93 -2.21
CA LYS A 79 -2.62 -6.27 -2.52
C LYS A 79 -1.10 -6.35 -2.64
N ALA A 80 -0.45 -5.33 -3.17
CA ALA A 80 1.01 -5.24 -3.17
C ALA A 80 1.56 -5.24 -1.74
N PHE A 81 1.02 -4.40 -0.86
CA PHE A 81 1.41 -4.37 0.54
C PHE A 81 1.11 -5.70 1.26
N GLU A 82 0.01 -6.40 0.93
CA GLU A 82 -0.26 -7.75 1.44
C GLU A 82 0.85 -8.75 1.07
N VAL A 83 1.36 -8.68 -0.16
CA VAL A 83 2.44 -9.56 -0.63
C VAL A 83 3.76 -9.24 0.07
N VAL A 84 4.08 -7.96 0.26
CA VAL A 84 5.31 -7.56 0.95
C VAL A 84 5.23 -7.81 2.46
N GLU A 85 4.06 -7.64 3.08
CA GLU A 85 3.75 -8.07 4.47
C GLU A 85 4.06 -9.57 4.62
N GLN A 86 3.57 -10.41 3.70
CA GLN A 86 3.84 -11.84 3.74
C GLN A 86 5.33 -12.16 3.59
N ALA A 87 6.06 -11.43 2.73
CA ALA A 87 7.51 -11.60 2.59
C ALA A 87 8.25 -11.28 3.89
N ALA A 88 7.84 -10.22 4.60
CA ALA A 88 8.39 -9.85 5.91
C ALA A 88 8.13 -10.93 6.97
N ILE A 89 6.89 -11.45 7.06
CA ILE A 89 6.54 -12.55 7.98
C ILE A 89 7.34 -13.82 7.69
N ASN A 90 7.47 -14.18 6.41
CA ASN A 90 8.24 -15.35 5.99
C ASN A 90 9.71 -15.24 6.43
N LEU A 91 10.32 -14.07 6.25
CA LEU A 91 11.68 -13.82 6.70
C LEU A 91 11.80 -13.75 8.23
N TYR A 92 10.80 -13.25 8.93
CA TYR A 92 10.76 -13.24 10.41
C TYR A 92 10.73 -14.66 10.97
N LEU A 93 9.89 -15.54 10.41
CA LEU A 93 9.67 -16.90 10.93
C LEU A 93 10.69 -17.93 10.45
N GLY A 94 11.29 -17.72 9.28
CA GLY A 94 12.13 -18.74 8.66
C GLY A 94 13.20 -18.18 7.72
N PRO A 95 14.09 -17.28 8.18
CA PRO A 95 15.09 -16.67 7.31
C PRO A 95 16.07 -17.68 6.68
N TRP A 96 16.21 -18.88 7.25
CA TRP A 96 17.05 -19.96 6.71
C TRP A 96 16.45 -20.71 5.51
N ARG A 97 15.15 -20.53 5.24
CA ARG A 97 14.43 -21.22 4.17
C ARG A 97 14.91 -20.75 2.80
N LYS A 98 15.24 -21.70 1.92
CA LYS A 98 15.81 -21.41 0.59
C LYS A 98 14.81 -20.68 -0.31
N GLU A 99 13.53 -20.99 -0.15
CA GLU A 99 12.43 -20.36 -0.88
C GLU A 99 12.29 -18.85 -0.59
N TYR A 100 12.75 -18.37 0.56
CA TYR A 100 12.69 -16.96 0.93
C TYR A 100 13.97 -16.19 0.53
N GLN A 101 15.02 -16.88 0.07
CA GLN A 101 16.25 -16.24 -0.39
C GLN A 101 16.07 -15.50 -1.73
N PHE A 102 15.01 -15.82 -2.48
CA PHE A 102 14.77 -15.28 -3.82
C PHE A 102 13.30 -14.95 -4.02
N VAL A 103 13.02 -13.75 -4.54
CA VAL A 103 11.69 -13.38 -5.06
C VAL A 103 11.78 -13.33 -6.58
N LYS A 104 11.01 -14.21 -7.23
CA LYS A 104 10.94 -14.29 -8.70
C LYS A 104 9.97 -13.24 -9.23
N MET A 105 10.46 -12.26 -9.98
CA MET A 105 9.61 -11.18 -10.51
C MET A 105 8.73 -11.62 -11.69
N TYR A 106 9.03 -12.79 -12.26
CA TYR A 106 8.20 -13.47 -13.25
C TYR A 106 7.16 -14.42 -12.63
N SER A 107 7.08 -14.50 -11.30
CA SER A 107 6.04 -15.30 -10.63
C SER A 107 4.65 -14.67 -10.81
N GLY A 108 3.60 -15.50 -10.82
CA GLY A 108 2.22 -15.02 -10.92
C GLY A 108 1.87 -13.97 -9.87
N THR A 109 2.28 -14.17 -8.62
CA THR A 109 2.05 -13.17 -7.56
C THR A 109 2.70 -11.83 -7.89
N PHE A 110 3.94 -11.84 -8.36
CA PHE A 110 4.64 -10.59 -8.68
C PHE A 110 4.05 -9.91 -9.92
N THR A 111 3.78 -10.67 -10.99
CA THR A 111 3.23 -10.13 -12.23
C THR A 111 1.80 -9.61 -12.08
N HIS A 112 1.00 -10.20 -11.19
CA HIS A 112 -0.40 -9.80 -10.99
C HIS A 112 -0.62 -8.77 -9.88
N PHE A 113 0.21 -8.73 -8.84
CA PHE A 113 -0.03 -7.87 -7.66
C PHE A 113 1.05 -6.83 -7.41
N ILE A 114 2.28 -7.01 -7.89
CA ILE A 114 3.39 -6.06 -7.65
C ILE A 114 3.61 -5.20 -8.89
N LYS A 115 3.97 -5.82 -10.02
CA LYS A 115 4.33 -5.15 -11.27
C LYS A 115 3.27 -4.14 -11.80
N PRO A 116 1.96 -4.37 -11.61
CA PRO A 116 0.96 -3.42 -12.11
C PRO A 116 0.94 -2.08 -11.35
N VAL A 117 1.34 -2.06 -10.07
CA VAL A 117 1.14 -0.89 -9.19
C VAL A 117 2.43 -0.31 -8.62
N LEU A 118 3.53 -1.07 -8.59
CA LEU A 118 4.83 -0.60 -8.13
C LEU A 118 5.80 -0.46 -9.30
N SER A 119 6.49 0.68 -9.36
CA SER A 119 7.64 0.86 -10.26
C SER A 119 8.83 0.00 -9.81
N GLU A 120 9.83 -0.16 -10.68
CA GLU A 120 11.05 -0.90 -10.35
C GLU A 120 11.80 -0.25 -9.17
N SER A 121 11.85 1.08 -9.09
CA SER A 121 12.43 1.80 -7.95
C SER A 121 11.68 1.53 -6.65
N GLN A 122 10.35 1.50 -6.67
CA GLN A 122 9.54 1.18 -5.50
C GLN A 122 9.76 -0.27 -5.05
N VAL A 123 9.83 -1.21 -6.01
CA VAL A 123 10.16 -2.61 -5.73
C VAL A 123 11.52 -2.70 -5.04
N GLU A 124 12.54 -2.05 -5.58
CA GLU A 124 13.87 -2.03 -4.96
C GLU A 124 13.87 -1.43 -3.56
N ARG A 125 13.15 -0.33 -3.33
CA ARG A 125 13.03 0.27 -2.00
C ARG A 125 12.32 -0.66 -1.02
N LEU A 126 11.12 -1.12 -1.35
CA LEU A 126 10.26 -1.89 -0.44
C LEU A 126 10.83 -3.27 -0.10
N PHE A 127 11.30 -4.02 -1.11
CA PHE A 127 11.99 -5.28 -0.85
C PHE A 127 13.41 -5.06 -0.30
N GLY A 128 14.02 -3.91 -0.58
CA GLY A 128 15.28 -3.48 0.01
C GLY A 128 15.23 -3.31 1.52
N LEU A 129 14.10 -2.84 2.07
CA LEU A 129 13.86 -2.77 3.52
C LEU A 129 13.95 -4.16 4.17
N LEU A 130 13.56 -5.21 3.45
CA LEU A 130 13.64 -6.60 3.89
C LEU A 130 15.02 -7.24 3.64
N GLY A 131 15.98 -6.48 3.10
CA GLY A 131 17.34 -6.94 2.81
C GLY A 131 17.51 -7.58 1.43
N TYR A 132 16.50 -7.54 0.56
CA TYR A 132 16.65 -7.98 -0.83
C TYR A 132 17.38 -6.93 -1.68
N GLN A 133 17.98 -7.39 -2.78
CA GLN A 133 18.53 -6.53 -3.81
C GLN A 133 18.15 -7.07 -5.18
N LEU A 134 17.86 -6.17 -6.12
CA LEU A 134 17.59 -6.56 -7.49
C LEU A 134 18.84 -7.16 -8.14
N SER A 135 18.67 -8.36 -8.70
CA SER A 135 19.69 -9.04 -9.49
C SER A 135 19.47 -8.72 -10.97
N SER A 136 20.40 -7.97 -11.55
CA SER A 136 20.37 -7.54 -12.95
C SER A 136 20.35 -8.69 -13.96
N ARG A 137 20.76 -9.90 -13.57
CA ARG A 137 20.87 -11.05 -14.49
C ARG A 137 19.61 -11.88 -14.63
N HIS A 138 18.64 -11.79 -13.71
CA HIS A 138 17.61 -12.84 -13.61
C HIS A 138 16.17 -12.36 -13.32
N GLN A 139 15.87 -11.05 -13.36
CA GLN A 139 14.56 -10.52 -12.93
C GLN A 139 14.13 -11.13 -11.59
N GLN A 140 15.04 -11.09 -10.63
CA GLN A 140 14.89 -11.69 -9.31
C GLN A 140 15.44 -10.75 -8.27
N LEU A 141 14.77 -10.68 -7.13
CA LEU A 141 15.28 -10.04 -5.93
C LEU A 141 15.96 -11.13 -5.09
N ARG A 142 17.20 -10.89 -4.67
CA ARG A 142 17.99 -11.83 -3.87
C ARG A 142 18.26 -11.27 -2.50
N LEU A 143 18.02 -12.06 -1.47
CA LEU A 143 18.34 -11.70 -0.10
C LEU A 143 19.86 -11.64 0.07
N GLN A 144 20.38 -10.52 0.55
CA GLN A 144 21.82 -10.30 0.69
C GLN A 144 22.28 -10.63 2.11
N PRO A 145 23.14 -11.64 2.34
CA PRO A 145 23.56 -12.04 3.68
C PRO A 145 24.16 -10.89 4.51
N SER A 146 24.88 -9.97 3.86
CA SER A 146 25.44 -8.77 4.49
C SER A 146 24.40 -7.73 4.93
N ARG A 147 23.18 -7.81 4.39
CA ARG A 147 22.02 -6.97 4.76
C ARG A 147 21.06 -7.67 5.72
N VAL A 148 21.03 -9.00 5.71
CA VAL A 148 20.28 -9.80 6.71
C VAL A 148 20.82 -9.54 8.12
N GLY A 149 22.15 -9.34 8.27
CA GLY A 149 22.73 -8.93 9.55
C GLY A 149 22.35 -7.52 10.03
N ARG A 150 21.64 -6.72 9.23
CA ARG A 150 21.15 -5.37 9.59
C ARG A 150 19.69 -5.32 10.01
N ALA A 151 18.86 -6.26 9.57
CA ALA A 151 17.48 -6.35 10.00
C ALA A 151 17.39 -7.40 11.10
N SER A 152 17.27 -6.95 12.35
CA SER A 152 16.97 -7.86 13.45
C SER A 152 15.59 -8.51 13.24
N PRO A 153 15.29 -9.66 13.86
CA PRO A 153 13.94 -10.23 13.84
C PRO A 153 12.85 -9.20 14.22
N ASP A 154 13.16 -8.33 15.19
CA ASP A 154 12.27 -7.24 15.62
C ASP A 154 12.03 -6.21 14.51
N ASP A 155 13.02 -5.94 13.66
CA ASP A 155 12.86 -5.04 12.52
C ASP A 155 11.97 -5.65 11.44
N LEU A 156 12.10 -6.95 11.17
CA LEU A 156 11.24 -7.66 10.22
C LEU A 156 9.78 -7.70 10.69
N LEU A 157 9.56 -7.93 11.99
CA LEU A 157 8.23 -7.87 12.59
C LEU A 157 7.65 -6.45 12.56
N ARG A 158 8.47 -5.43 12.83
CA ARG A 158 8.07 -4.02 12.72
C ARG A 158 7.68 -3.67 11.28
N LEU A 159 8.46 -4.11 10.30
CA LEU A 159 8.17 -3.91 8.87
C LEU A 159 6.90 -4.67 8.44
N ALA A 160 6.69 -5.90 8.90
CA ALA A 160 5.44 -6.63 8.66
C ALA A 160 4.23 -5.83 9.19
N CYS A 161 4.34 -5.28 10.40
CA CYS A 161 3.32 -4.40 10.97
C CYS A 161 3.13 -3.10 10.15
N ALA A 162 4.22 -2.52 9.61
CA ALA A 162 4.16 -1.36 8.74
C ALA A 162 3.42 -1.64 7.42
N PHE A 163 3.70 -2.77 6.77
CA PHE A 163 2.98 -3.18 5.56
C PHE A 163 1.51 -3.55 5.85
N PHE A 164 1.23 -4.13 7.02
CA PHE A 164 -0.14 -4.33 7.48
C PHE A 164 -0.89 -3.00 7.59
N LEU A 165 -0.30 -1.99 8.24
CA LEU A 165 -0.87 -0.65 8.31
C LEU A 165 -1.09 -0.03 6.93
N ALA A 166 -0.11 -0.13 6.04
CA ALA A 166 -0.21 0.38 4.67
C ALA A 166 -1.40 -0.27 3.92
N ARG A 167 -1.58 -1.59 4.09
CA ARG A 167 -2.71 -2.33 3.52
C ARG A 167 -4.05 -1.88 4.12
N ARG A 168 -4.13 -1.65 5.44
CA ARG A 168 -5.34 -1.14 6.09
C ARG A 168 -5.66 0.28 5.63
N GLU A 169 -4.66 1.15 5.51
CA GLU A 169 -4.82 2.52 5.04
C GLU A 169 -5.38 2.56 3.61
N CYS A 170 -4.85 1.76 2.68
CA CYS A 170 -5.43 1.65 1.33
C CYS A 170 -6.91 1.25 1.38
N ARG A 171 -7.26 0.25 2.18
CA ARG A 171 -8.65 -0.23 2.32
C ARG A 171 -9.56 0.82 2.94
N LEU A 172 -9.06 1.54 3.94
CA LEU A 172 -9.79 2.59 4.62
C LEU A 172 -10.11 3.75 3.65
N LEU A 173 -9.11 4.20 2.89
CA LEU A 173 -9.27 5.24 1.89
C LEU A 173 -10.23 4.80 0.77
N LEU A 174 -10.14 3.56 0.29
CA LEU A 174 -11.09 3.00 -0.69
C LEU A 174 -12.52 2.99 -0.15
N ALA A 175 -12.72 2.48 1.08
CA ALA A 175 -14.03 2.41 1.70
C ALA A 175 -14.63 3.82 1.87
N ALA A 176 -13.80 4.80 2.21
CA ALA A 176 -14.19 6.19 2.36
C ALA A 176 -14.55 6.88 1.03
N LEU A 177 -13.87 6.53 -0.07
CA LEU A 177 -14.17 7.04 -1.41
C LEU A 177 -15.49 6.51 -1.98
N GLY A 178 -15.91 5.30 -1.56
CA GLY A 178 -17.18 4.71 -1.97
C GLY A 178 -17.29 4.60 -3.50
N LYS A 179 -18.24 5.30 -4.11
CA LYS A 179 -18.46 5.30 -5.56
C LYS A 179 -17.30 5.89 -6.37
N ARG A 180 -16.48 6.75 -5.74
CA ARG A 180 -15.31 7.39 -6.35
C ARG A 180 -14.04 6.54 -6.25
N ALA A 181 -14.12 5.35 -5.67
CA ALA A 181 -13.00 4.41 -5.64
C ALA A 181 -12.66 3.92 -7.05
N GLY A 182 -11.38 3.86 -7.40
CA GLY A 182 -10.90 3.57 -8.76
C GLY A 182 -10.70 4.82 -9.64
N GLU A 183 -11.28 5.96 -9.29
CA GLU A 183 -11.02 7.21 -9.99
C GLU A 183 -9.64 7.76 -9.58
N SER A 184 -8.67 7.66 -10.50
CA SER A 184 -7.25 7.97 -10.21
C SER A 184 -7.04 9.37 -9.60
N GLN A 185 -7.84 10.36 -10.02
CA GLN A 185 -7.77 11.73 -9.49
C GLN A 185 -8.24 11.82 -8.03
N TRP A 186 -9.32 11.10 -7.69
CA TRP A 186 -9.84 11.04 -6.32
C TRP A 186 -8.90 10.28 -5.40
N GLU A 187 -8.42 9.10 -5.82
CA GLU A 187 -7.46 8.31 -5.05
C GLU A 187 -6.16 9.08 -4.77
N LEU A 188 -5.60 9.73 -5.80
CA LEU A 188 -4.41 10.57 -5.64
C LEU A 188 -4.68 11.80 -4.75
N GLY A 189 -5.85 12.43 -4.92
CA GLY A 189 -6.27 13.59 -4.13
C GLY A 189 -6.35 13.29 -2.64
N VAL A 190 -7.02 12.19 -2.27
CA VAL A 190 -7.14 11.80 -0.86
C VAL A 190 -5.79 11.42 -0.26
N VAL A 191 -4.92 10.69 -0.98
CA VAL A 191 -3.58 10.34 -0.46
C VAL A 191 -2.74 11.59 -0.22
N ARG A 192 -2.78 12.58 -1.12
CA ARG A 192 -2.08 13.87 -0.93
C ARG A 192 -2.56 14.65 0.29
N GLU A 193 -3.87 14.70 0.50
CA GLU A 193 -4.44 15.35 1.69
C GLU A 193 -4.14 14.56 2.97
N ARG A 194 -4.07 13.23 2.88
CA ARG A 194 -3.72 12.34 3.99
C ARG A 194 -2.27 12.50 4.44
N LYS A 195 -1.34 12.69 3.50
CA LYS A 195 0.09 13.00 3.77
C LYS A 195 0.32 14.26 4.59
N LYS A 196 -0.68 15.13 4.73
CA LYS A 196 -0.58 16.33 5.56
C LYS A 196 -0.78 16.05 7.05
N GLY A 197 -1.12 14.81 7.42
CA GLY A 197 -1.39 14.43 8.82
C GLY A 197 -2.86 14.65 9.24
N ASN A 198 -3.74 14.89 8.28
CA ASN A 198 -5.16 15.09 8.56
C ASN A 198 -5.86 13.78 8.94
N SER A 199 -6.88 13.86 9.82
CA SER A 199 -7.82 12.75 10.05
C SER A 199 -8.58 12.41 8.78
N LEU A 200 -9.15 11.20 8.71
CA LEU A 200 -9.79 10.71 7.48
C LEU A 200 -10.90 11.66 7.00
N GLN A 201 -11.74 12.14 7.91
CA GLN A 201 -12.84 13.04 7.57
C GLN A 201 -12.33 14.35 6.96
N VAL A 202 -11.33 14.97 7.60
CA VAL A 202 -10.73 16.23 7.12
C VAL A 202 -10.06 16.03 5.76
N THR A 203 -9.38 14.90 5.57
CA THR A 203 -8.79 14.50 4.28
C THR A 203 -9.85 14.44 3.17
N LEU A 204 -10.98 13.78 3.42
CA LEU A 204 -12.05 13.64 2.43
C LEU A 204 -12.68 14.99 2.09
N ASP A 205 -12.99 15.80 3.10
CA ASP A 205 -13.60 17.12 2.91
C ASP A 205 -12.68 18.05 2.09
N ASN A 206 -11.38 18.02 2.38
CA ASN A 206 -10.39 18.80 1.64
C ASN A 206 -10.21 18.31 0.21
N ALA A 207 -10.14 17.00 0.00
CA ALA A 207 -10.04 16.42 -1.35
C ALA A 207 -11.29 16.74 -2.17
N LYS A 208 -12.47 16.63 -1.55
CA LYS A 208 -13.75 16.97 -2.17
C LYS A 208 -13.81 18.43 -2.60
N ARG A 209 -13.51 19.36 -1.70
CA ARG A 209 -13.48 20.80 -2.02
C ARG A 209 -12.54 21.12 -3.17
N LYS A 210 -11.40 20.43 -3.30
CA LYS A 210 -10.44 20.70 -4.37
C LYS A 210 -10.87 20.16 -5.73
N LEU A 211 -11.43 18.96 -5.74
CA LEU A 211 -11.82 18.28 -6.98
C LEU A 211 -13.17 18.80 -7.49
N ASP A 212 -14.14 19.08 -6.61
CA ASP A 212 -15.42 19.68 -7.00
C ASP A 212 -15.21 21.13 -7.54
N VAL A 213 -14.17 21.87 -7.09
CA VAL A 213 -13.81 23.20 -7.65
C VAL A 213 -13.08 23.09 -8.99
N SER A 214 -12.55 21.92 -9.35
CA SER A 214 -11.83 21.68 -10.60
C SER A 214 -12.72 21.12 -11.71
N GLU A 215 -13.97 20.75 -11.42
CA GLU A 215 -14.96 20.45 -12.45
C GLU A 215 -15.34 21.75 -13.18
N PRO A 216 -15.14 21.86 -14.50
CA PRO A 216 -15.58 23.05 -15.22
C PRO A 216 -17.10 23.14 -15.12
N LEU A 217 -17.58 24.25 -14.57
CA LEU A 217 -18.95 24.71 -14.75
C LEU A 217 -19.17 24.82 -16.26
N PHE A 218 -19.76 23.80 -16.88
CA PHE A 218 -20.44 23.96 -18.15
C PHE A 218 -21.65 24.86 -17.88
N GLU A 219 -21.42 26.18 -17.86
CA GLU A 219 -22.47 27.13 -18.21
C GLU A 219 -22.87 26.80 -19.64
N GLY A 220 -24.12 26.41 -19.83
CA GLY A 220 -24.65 26.07 -21.14
C GLY A 220 -24.41 27.22 -22.10
N GLU A 221 -23.58 26.99 -23.11
CA GLU A 221 -23.61 27.81 -24.31
C GLU A 221 -25.01 27.64 -24.91
N GLU A 222 -25.81 28.69 -24.80
CA GLU A 222 -27.04 28.85 -25.57
C GLU A 222 -26.70 28.56 -27.04
N GLU A 223 -27.36 27.54 -27.58
CA GLU A 223 -27.38 27.22 -29.00
C GLU A 223 -27.97 28.44 -29.72
N VAL A 224 -27.09 29.30 -30.25
CA VAL A 224 -27.48 30.41 -31.12
C VAL A 224 -27.99 29.79 -32.42
N ASP A 225 -29.31 29.65 -32.51
CA ASP A 225 -30.01 29.24 -33.73
C ASP A 225 -29.69 30.23 -34.86
N LEU A 226 -28.85 29.79 -35.79
CA LEU A 226 -28.36 30.57 -36.92
C LEU A 226 -29.34 30.51 -38.11
N TYR A 227 -30.63 30.67 -37.86
CA TYR A 227 -31.65 30.91 -38.90
C TYR A 227 -32.76 31.84 -38.37
N THR A 228 -32.50 33.14 -38.31
CA THR A 228 -33.56 34.18 -38.36
C THR A 228 -33.05 35.38 -39.14
#